data_AF-A0A5D2PU32-F1
#
_entry.id   AF-A0A5D2PU32-F1
#
_cell.length_a   1.000
_cell.length_b   1.000
_cell.length_c   1.000
_cell.angle_alpha   90.00
_cell.angle_beta   90.00
_cell.angle_gamma   90.00
#
_symmetry.space_group_name_H-M   'P 1'
#
loop_
_entity.id
_entity.type
_entity.pdbx_description
1 polymer ?
#
loop_
_entity_poly.entity_id
_entity_poly.type
_entity_poly.pdbx_seq_one_letter_code
_entity_poly.pdbx_strand_id
1 'polypeptide(L)'
;MGEIFENFDVNPLGSASIAQVHRAILRGDKNDVVVKVQHPGIRDLMMTDIHNLQAFVLFIQKTDIKFDLFSITREMEKQVFVFTLMFLAKHIYPSFMYFSDM
;
A
#
# COMPACT_ATOMS: atom_id res chain seq x y z
N MET A 1 -0.97 -2.18 21.82
CA MET A 1 -0.84 -3.58 21.33
C MET A 1 -1.57 -4.60 22.20
N GLY A 2 -1.31 -4.68 23.51
CA GLY A 2 -1.89 -5.74 24.37
C GLY A 2 -3.42 -5.75 24.56
N GLU A 3 -4.10 -4.66 24.20
CA GLU A 3 -5.57 -4.53 24.30
C GLU A 3 -6.30 -5.13 23.09
N ILE A 4 -5.70 -5.11 21.90
CA ILE A 4 -6.33 -5.54 20.64
C ILE A 4 -5.90 -6.96 20.28
N PHE A 5 -4.62 -7.27 20.46
CA PHE A 5 -4.04 -8.54 20.05
C PHE A 5 -3.72 -9.42 21.26
N GLU A 6 -4.06 -10.70 21.16
CA GLU A 6 -3.58 -11.76 22.06
C GLU A 6 -2.12 -12.10 21.71
N ASN A 7 -1.77 -12.10 20.42
CA ASN A 7 -0.41 -12.30 19.94
C ASN A 7 -0.15 -11.44 18.69
N PHE A 8 1.05 -10.91 18.53
CA PHE A 8 1.52 -10.21 17.34
C PHE A 8 2.95 -10.64 17.03
N ASP A 9 3.18 -11.23 15.86
CA ASP A 9 4.53 -11.62 15.44
C ASP A 9 5.32 -10.38 14.98
N VAL A 10 6.37 -10.06 15.73
CA VAL A 10 7.26 -8.93 15.43
C VAL A 10 8.07 -9.16 14.16
N ASN A 11 8.26 -10.42 13.74
CA ASN A 11 8.90 -10.72 12.48
C ASN A 11 7.86 -10.64 11.36
N PRO A 12 8.09 -9.81 10.32
CA PRO A 12 7.17 -9.72 9.21
C PRO A 12 7.18 -11.03 8.41
N LEU A 13 5.99 -11.45 7.97
CA LEU A 13 5.80 -12.50 6.95
C LEU A 13 6.37 -12.06 5.59
N GLY A 14 6.38 -10.75 5.34
CA GLY A 14 6.93 -10.14 4.14
C GLY A 14 6.86 -8.62 4.18
N SER A 15 7.55 -7.98 3.24
CA SER A 15 7.52 -6.53 3.06
C SER A 15 7.17 -6.19 1.61
N ALA A 16 6.30 -5.20 1.45
CA ALA A 16 5.97 -4.59 0.18
C ALA A 16 6.43 -3.12 0.20
N SER A 17 6.36 -2.47 -0.97
CA SER A 17 6.83 -1.08 -1.17
C SER A 17 6.27 -0.07 -0.16
N ILE A 18 5.04 -0.26 0.32
CA ILE A 18 4.34 0.70 1.19
C ILE A 18 4.15 0.25 2.64
N ALA A 19 4.39 -1.04 2.93
CA ALA A 19 4.04 -1.64 4.22
C ALA A 19 4.75 -2.97 4.47
N GLN A 20 4.89 -3.33 5.75
CA GLN A 20 5.22 -4.68 6.21
C GLN A 20 3.94 -5.46 6.52
N VAL A 21 4.02 -6.78 6.43
CA VAL A 21 2.91 -7.70 6.67
C VAL A 21 3.28 -8.61 7.83
N HIS A 22 2.46 -8.64 8.87
CA HIS A 22 2.66 -9.40 10.10
C HIS A 22 1.50 -10.36 10.34
N ARG A 23 1.76 -11.44 11.05
CA ARG A 23 0.71 -12.31 11.59
C ARG A 23 0.34 -11.85 13.00
N ALA A 24 -0.94 -11.86 13.32
CA ALA A 24 -1.41 -11.59 14.68
C ALA A 24 -2.63 -12.44 15.02
N ILE A 25 -2.97 -12.53 16.30
CA ILE A 25 -4.17 -13.18 16.82
C ILE A 25 -4.94 -12.12 17.59
N LEU A 26 -6.21 -11.92 17.23
CA LEU A 26 -7.08 -10.98 17.93
C LEU A 26 -7.46 -11.49 19.32
N ARG A 27 -7.57 -10.57 20.28
CA ARG A 27 -8.02 -10.89 21.62
C ARG A 27 -9.54 -11.12 21.62
N GLY A 28 -9.99 -12.19 22.29
CA GLY A 28 -11.41 -12.49 22.47
C GLY A 28 -11.88 -13.62 21.57
N ASP A 29 -12.08 -13.34 20.28
CA ASP A 29 -12.54 -14.33 19.28
C ASP A 29 -11.44 -15.27 18.78
N LYS A 30 -10.17 -14.98 19.11
CA LYS A 30 -8.97 -15.74 18.74
C LYS A 30 -8.77 -15.90 17.23
N ASN A 31 -9.28 -14.97 16.44
CA ASN A 31 -9.12 -15.01 15.00
C ASN A 31 -7.65 -14.74 14.60
N ASP A 32 -7.13 -15.58 13.71
CA ASP A 32 -5.84 -15.40 13.06
C ASP A 32 -5.99 -14.33 11.96
N VAL A 33 -5.15 -13.29 12.05
CA VAL A 33 -5.25 -12.10 11.21
C VAL A 33 -3.91 -11.72 10.62
N VAL A 34 -3.97 -11.11 9.45
CA VAL A 34 -2.83 -10.48 8.79
C VAL A 34 -2.91 -8.98 9.03
N VAL A 35 -1.87 -8.43 9.65
CA VAL A 35 -1.75 -7.01 9.94
C VAL A 35 -0.77 -6.37 8.97
N LYS A 36 -1.20 -5.29 8.31
CA LYS A 36 -0.32 -4.46 7.49
C LYS A 36 0.06 -3.20 8.26
N VAL A 37 1.37 -2.99 8.40
CA VAL A 37 1.97 -1.83 9.06
C VAL A 37 2.61 -0.97 7.98
N GLN A 38 2.12 0.25 7.79
CA GLN A 38 2.68 1.15 6.78
C GLN A 38 4.10 1.57 7.15
N HIS A 39 4.95 1.78 6.15
CA HIS A 39 6.26 2.38 6.42
C HIS A 39 6.07 3.84 6.83
N PRO A 40 6.84 4.35 7.81
CA PRO A 40 6.76 5.74 8.22
C PRO A 40 7.10 6.67 7.05
N GLY A 41 6.31 7.74 6.89
CA GLY A 41 6.52 8.73 5.83
C GLY A 41 6.06 8.28 4.43
N ILE A 42 5.32 7.17 4.30
CA ILE A 42 4.89 6.66 2.99
C ILE A 42 4.06 7.67 2.20
N ARG A 43 3.30 8.54 2.88
CA ARG A 43 2.53 9.60 2.26
C ARG A 43 3.42 10.58 1.49
N ASP A 44 4.53 11.00 2.09
CA ASP A 44 5.44 11.98 1.49
C ASP A 44 6.23 11.35 0.33
N LEU A 45 6.58 10.07 0.45
CA LEU A 45 7.15 9.29 -0.65
C LEU A 45 6.19 9.19 -1.83
N MET A 46 4.92 8.84 -1.59
CA MET A 46 3.90 8.79 -2.64
C MET A 46 3.70 10.16 -3.31
N MET A 47 3.67 11.25 -2.54
CA MET A 47 3.56 12.60 -3.10
C MET A 47 4.78 12.96 -3.95
N THR A 48 5.98 12.54 -3.54
CA THR A 48 7.21 12.73 -4.30
C THR A 48 7.15 12.00 -5.64
N ASP A 49 6.64 10.77 -5.69
CA ASP A 49 6.45 10.02 -6.94
C ASP A 49 5.48 10.72 -7.90
N ILE A 50 4.39 11.28 -7.38
CA ILE A 50 3.45 12.08 -8.18
C ILE A 50 4.13 13.33 -8.75
N HIS A 51 4.90 14.06 -7.94
CA HIS A 51 5.64 15.23 -8.42
C HIS A 51 6.68 14.86 -9.50
N ASN A 52 7.36 13.72 -9.35
CA ASN A 52 8.30 13.22 -10.35
C ASN A 52 7.59 12.90 -11.67
N LEU A 53 6.40 12.27 -11.63
CA LEU A 53 5.59 12.02 -12.82
C LEU A 53 5.14 13.32 -13.48
N GLN A 54 4.72 14.32 -12.71
CA GLN A 54 4.34 15.64 -13.24
C GLN A 54 5.53 16.33 -13.94
N ALA A 55 6.70 16.32 -13.32
CA ALA A 55 7.92 16.87 -13.92
C ALA A 55 8.29 16.16 -15.22
N PHE A 56 8.17 14.83 -15.26
CA PHE A 56 8.40 14.02 -16.45
C PHE A 56 7.42 14.35 -17.58
N VAL A 57 6.13 14.50 -17.28
CA VAL A 57 5.11 14.89 -18.27
C VAL A 57 5.40 16.28 -18.83
N LEU A 58 5.73 17.26 -17.99
CA LEU A 58 6.09 18.61 -18.43
C LEU A 58 7.35 18.62 -19.30
N PHE A 59 8.33 17.75 -19.01
CA PHE A 59 9.52 17.58 -19.82
C PHE A 59 9.17 17.05 -21.21
N ILE A 60 8.40 15.96 -21.30
CA ILE A 60 7.98 15.38 -22.58
C ILE A 60 7.21 16.41 -23.41
N GLN A 61 6.27 17.15 -22.80
CA GLN A 61 5.47 18.16 -23.51
C GLN A 61 6.31 19.27 -24.18
N LYS A 62 7.50 19.56 -23.66
CA LYS A 62 8.42 20.56 -24.21
C LYS A 62 9.35 20.01 -25.29
N THR A 63 9.36 18.71 -25.48
CA THR A 63 10.24 18.02 -26.43
C THR A 63 9.41 17.40 -27.55
N ASP A 64 9.94 17.32 -28.77
CA ASP A 64 9.24 16.65 -29.90
C ASP A 64 9.36 15.11 -29.81
N ILE A 65 9.49 14.57 -28.60
CA ILE A 65 9.67 13.14 -28.34
C ILE A 65 8.30 12.47 -28.48
N LYS A 66 8.18 11.57 -29.46
CA LYS A 66 7.03 10.67 -29.56
C LYS A 66 7.05 9.69 -28.39
N PHE A 67 6.24 9.97 -27.39
CA PHE A 67 6.12 9.15 -26.19
C PHE A 67 4.71 8.53 -26.10
N ASP A 68 4.64 7.23 -25.80
CA ASP A 68 3.37 6.53 -25.62
C ASP A 68 2.80 6.80 -24.21
N LEU A 69 2.01 7.88 -24.11
CA LEU A 69 1.30 8.23 -22.88
C LEU A 69 0.24 7.20 -22.48
N PHE A 70 -0.31 6.45 -23.43
CA PHE A 70 -1.37 5.47 -23.16
C PHE A 70 -0.84 4.28 -22.37
N SER A 71 0.39 3.81 -22.67
CA SER A 71 1.02 2.75 -21.89
C SER A 71 1.27 3.18 -20.43
N ILE A 72 1.67 4.44 -20.20
CA ILE A 72 1.80 4.98 -18.83
C ILE A 72 0.45 5.00 -18.13
N THR A 73 -0.59 5.54 -18.76
CA THR A 73 -1.91 5.63 -18.11
C THR A 73 -2.46 4.25 -17.77
N ARG A 74 -2.23 3.25 -18.62
CA ARG A 74 -2.60 1.86 -18.36
C ARG A 74 -1.82 1.25 -17.18
N GLU A 75 -0.54 1.59 -17.03
CA GLU A 75 0.24 1.11 -15.90
C GLU A 75 -0.18 1.79 -14.59
N MET A 76 -0.47 3.09 -14.63
CA MET A 76 -1.05 3.82 -13.49
C MET A 76 -2.39 3.22 -13.06
N GLU A 77 -3.25 2.83 -14.01
CA GLU A 77 -4.52 2.14 -13.74
C GLU A 77 -4.31 0.81 -13.00
N LYS A 78 -3.33 -0.01 -13.40
CA LYS A 78 -3.02 -1.26 -12.71
C LYS A 78 -2.60 -1.02 -11.25
N GLN A 79 -1.79 0.01 -11.00
CA GLN A 79 -1.35 0.32 -9.63
C GLN A 79 -2.52 0.75 -8.74
N VAL A 80 -3.46 1.56 -9.26
CA VAL A 80 -4.70 1.92 -8.56
C VAL A 80 -5.56 0.69 -8.29
N PHE A 81 -5.67 -0.23 -9.25
CA PHE A 81 -6.42 -1.47 -9.08
C PHE A 81 -5.82 -2.38 -8.01
N VAL A 82 -4.48 -2.54 -7.98
CA VAL A 82 -3.79 -3.32 -6.95
C VAL A 82 -4.00 -2.72 -5.56
N PHE A 83 -3.95 -1.40 -5.45
CA PHE A 83 -4.20 -0.68 -4.19
C PHE A 83 -5.65 -0.84 -3.73
N THR A 84 -6.60 -0.75 -4.67
CA THR A 84 -8.04 -0.93 -4.41
C THR A 84 -8.36 -2.37 -4.04
N LEU A 85 -7.77 -3.36 -4.72
CA LEU A 85 -7.95 -4.77 -4.41
C LEU A 85 -7.40 -5.12 -3.02
N MET A 86 -6.25 -4.54 -2.64
CA MET A 86 -5.76 -4.63 -1.26
C MET A 86 -6.75 -4.05 -0.25
N PHE A 87 -7.47 -2.98 -0.61
CA PHE A 87 -8.46 -2.35 0.25
C PHE A 87 -9.80 -3.12 0.28
N LEU A 88 -10.22 -3.71 -0.84
CA LEU A 88 -11.44 -4.50 -0.95
C LEU A 88 -11.31 -5.88 -0.29
N ALA A 89 -10.10 -6.47 -0.27
CA ALA A 89 -9.82 -7.68 0.49
C ALA A 89 -10.22 -7.55 1.97
N LYS A 90 -10.25 -6.32 2.52
CA LYS A 90 -10.77 -6.01 3.87
C LYS A 90 -12.25 -6.37 4.08
N HIS A 91 -13.09 -6.19 3.06
CA HIS A 91 -14.52 -6.46 3.16
C HIS A 91 -14.86 -7.94 2.97
N ILE A 92 -13.98 -8.68 2.30
CA ILE A 92 -14.18 -10.10 1.97
C ILE A 92 -13.46 -11.01 2.98
N TYR A 93 -12.30 -10.59 3.50
CA TYR A 93 -11.56 -11.29 4.54
C TYR A 93 -11.56 -10.46 5.84
N PRO A 94 -12.44 -10.77 6.81
CA PRO A 94 -12.50 -10.06 8.10
C PRO A 94 -11.18 -10.16 8.90
N SER A 95 -10.32 -11.11 8.55
CA SER A 95 -8.97 -11.32 9.11
C SER A 95 -7.92 -10.30 8.65
N PHE A 96 -8.28 -9.23 7.95
CA PHE A 96 -7.31 -8.29 7.37
C PHE A 96 -7.41 -6.91 8.03
N MET A 97 -6.43 -6.56 8.87
CA MET A 97 -6.44 -5.35 9.68
C MET A 97 -5.32 -4.38 9.26
N TYR A 98 -5.69 -3.11 9.03
CA TYR A 98 -4.76 -2.04 8.67
C TYR A 98 -4.61 -1.09 9.87
N PHE A 99 -3.37 -0.85 10.29
CA PHE A 99 -3.04 0.22 11.21
C PHE A 99 -2.25 1.27 10.43
N SER A 100 -2.89 2.41 10.18
CA SER A 100 -2.19 3.65 9.81
C SER A 100 -1.72 4.29 11.11
N ASP A 101 -0.42 4.53 11.22
CA ASP A 101 0.32 5.18 12.32
C ASP A 101 -0.50 5.63 13.55
N MET A 102 -0.17 5.01 14.70
CA MET A 102 -0.24 5.66 16.01
C MET A 102 0.95 6.60 16.19
#